data_AF-A0A1C4YXY8-F1
#
_entry.id   AF-A0A1C4YXY8-F1
#
_cell.length_a   1.000
_cell.length_b   1.000
_cell.length_c   1.000
_cell.angle_alpha   90.00
_cell.angle_beta   90.00
_cell.angle_gamma   90.00
#
_symmetry.space_group_name_H-M   'P 1'
#
loop_
_entity.id
_entity.type
_entity.pdbx_description
1 polymer ?
#
loop_
_entity_poly.entity_id
_entity_poly.type
_entity_poly.pdbx_seq_one_letter_code
_entity_poly.pdbx_strand_id
1 'polypeptide(L)'
;MDDKTILNRISELVDEEHKLRADAQAHESGTEGEASERLRALEESLDQCWDLLRRRRAARETHGDPDAQGERPKPEVERYLQ
;
A
#
# COMPACT_ATOMS: atom_id res chain seq x y z
N MET A 1 0.93 9.72 9.92
CA MET A 1 1.40 9.02 8.70
C MET A 1 1.10 9.91 7.52
N ASP A 2 2.12 10.52 6.93
CA ASP A 2 2.04 11.64 5.97
C ASP A 2 2.01 11.15 4.53
N ASP A 3 1.73 12.03 3.55
CA ASP A 3 1.64 11.64 2.11
C ASP A 3 2.98 11.08 1.65
N LYS A 4 4.07 11.70 2.12
CA LYS A 4 5.42 11.21 1.91
C LYS A 4 5.65 9.80 2.45
N THR A 5 5.10 9.46 3.62
CA THR A 5 5.27 8.12 4.19
C THR A 5 4.54 7.07 3.34
N ILE A 6 3.33 7.38 2.86
CA ILE A 6 2.56 6.48 1.98
C ILE A 6 3.29 6.32 0.64
N LEU A 7 3.77 7.41 0.04
CA LEU A 7 4.52 7.37 -1.21
C LEU A 7 5.83 6.57 -1.08
N ASN A 8 6.53 6.71 0.05
CA ASN A 8 7.73 5.91 0.32
C ASN A 8 7.38 4.42 0.41
N ARG A 9 6.31 4.08 1.13
CA ARG A 9 5.82 2.69 1.25
C ARG A 9 5.44 2.10 -0.11
N ILE A 10 4.77 2.88 -0.96
CA ILE A 10 4.45 2.49 -2.35
C ILE A 10 5.74 2.20 -3.12
N SER A 11 6.75 3.07 -3.03
CA SER A 11 8.03 2.87 -3.71
C SER A 11 8.75 1.60 -3.24
N GLU A 12 8.73 1.31 -1.93
CA GLU A 12 9.31 0.10 -1.37
C GLU A 12 8.59 -1.16 -1.88
N LEU A 13 7.25 -1.14 -1.91
CA LEU A 13 6.43 -2.25 -2.40
C LEU A 13 6.66 -2.52 -3.90
N VAL A 14 6.81 -1.48 -4.72
CA VAL A 14 7.12 -1.63 -6.16
C VAL A 14 8.54 -2.17 -6.38
N ASP A 15 9.52 -1.74 -5.59
CA ASP A 15 10.89 -2.27 -5.67
C ASP A 15 10.93 -3.76 -5.30
N GLU A 16 10.16 -4.15 -4.27
CA GLU A 16 9.99 -5.55 -3.87
C GLU A 16 9.29 -6.38 -4.96
N GLU A 17 8.26 -5.84 -5.62
CA GLU A 17 7.60 -6.47 -6.76
C GLU A 17 8.58 -6.76 -7.91
N HIS A 18 9.38 -5.75 -8.26
CA HIS A 18 10.38 -5.87 -9.32
C HIS A 18 11.44 -6.94 -9.01
N LYS A 19 11.91 -6.98 -7.76
CA LYS A 19 12.85 -8.01 -7.30
C LYS A 19 12.23 -9.39 -7.36
N LEU A 20 11.00 -9.53 -6.86
CA LEU A 20 10.30 -10.81 -6.84
C LEU A 20 10.06 -11.35 -8.25
N ARG A 21 9.71 -10.46 -9.19
CA ARG A 21 9.54 -10.80 -10.60
C ARG A 21 10.86 -11.17 -11.29
N ALA A 22 11.97 -10.50 -10.94
CA ALA A 22 13.29 -10.83 -11.46
C ALA A 22 13.77 -12.20 -10.94
N ASP A 23 13.55 -12.48 -9.66
CA ASP A 23 13.89 -13.75 -9.01
C ASP A 23 13.06 -14.91 -9.58
N ALA A 24 11.75 -14.70 -9.74
CA ALA A 24 10.84 -15.67 -10.35
C ALA A 24 11.19 -15.99 -11.81
N GLN A 25 11.71 -15.02 -12.58
CA GLN A 25 12.20 -15.27 -13.94
C GLN A 25 13.57 -15.97 -13.98
N ALA A 26 14.40 -15.76 -12.95
CA ALA A 26 15.71 -16.41 -12.83
C ALA A 26 15.59 -17.87 -12.36
N HIS A 27 14.61 -18.18 -11.53
CA HIS A 27 14.32 -19.53 -11.04
C HIS A 27 13.34 -20.24 -11.98
N GLU A 28 13.84 -20.95 -12.99
CA GLU A 28 12.97 -21.71 -13.90
C GLU A 28 12.21 -22.81 -13.13
N SER A 29 10.88 -22.80 -13.27
CA SER A 29 10.01 -23.98 -13.17
C SER A 29 9.53 -24.49 -11.80
N GLY A 30 9.67 -23.74 -10.69
CA GLY A 30 9.22 -24.24 -9.38
C GLY A 30 8.39 -23.29 -8.51
N THR A 31 8.55 -21.98 -8.67
CA THR A 31 8.06 -20.98 -7.70
C THR A 31 7.05 -19.99 -8.27
N GLU A 32 6.64 -20.14 -9.54
CA GLU A 32 5.70 -19.21 -10.20
C GLU A 32 4.37 -19.05 -9.44
N GLY A 33 3.85 -20.12 -8.81
CA GLY A 33 2.65 -20.05 -7.99
C GLY A 33 2.83 -19.19 -6.73
N GLU A 34 3.85 -19.47 -5.92
CA GLU A 34 4.15 -18.70 -4.71
C GLU A 34 4.58 -17.26 -5.02
N ALA A 35 5.33 -17.06 -6.11
CA ALA A 35 5.71 -15.73 -6.57
C ALA A 35 4.48 -14.93 -7.01
N SER A 36 3.53 -15.57 -7.69
CA SER A 36 2.28 -14.92 -8.10
C SER A 36 1.39 -14.57 -6.91
N GLU A 37 1.30 -15.41 -5.89
CA GLU A 37 0.59 -15.09 -4.64
C GLU A 37 1.22 -13.91 -3.90
N ARG A 38 2.56 -13.86 -3.81
CA ARG A 38 3.27 -12.72 -3.21
C ARG A 38 3.10 -11.42 -4.00
N LEU A 39 3.19 -11.50 -5.33
CA LEU A 39 2.89 -10.38 -6.23
C LEU A 39 1.49 -9.82 -5.98
N ARG A 40 0.49 -10.70 -5.86
CA ARG A 40 -0.89 -10.31 -5.59
C ARG A 40 -1.06 -9.61 -4.23
N ALA A 41 -0.37 -10.10 -3.19
CA ALA A 41 -0.37 -9.45 -1.88
C ALA A 41 0.29 -8.06 -1.90
N LEU A 42 1.35 -7.88 -2.71
CA LEU A 42 1.98 -6.58 -2.94
C LEU A 42 1.04 -5.62 -3.67
N GLU A 43 0.33 -6.09 -4.70
CA GLU A 43 -0.66 -5.30 -5.43
C GLU A 43 -1.82 -4.85 -4.52
N GLU A 44 -2.33 -5.74 -3.65
CA GLU A 44 -3.37 -5.37 -2.67
C GLU A 44 -2.87 -4.32 -1.66
N SER A 45 -1.62 -4.45 -1.22
CA SER A 45 -0.98 -3.47 -0.33
C SER A 45 -0.80 -2.11 -1.00
N LEU A 46 -0.46 -2.11 -2.30
CA LEU A 46 -0.35 -0.90 -3.12
C LEU A 46 -1.71 -0.23 -3.32
N ASP A 47 -2.75 -1.00 -3.65
CA ASP A 47 -4.11 -0.48 -3.80
C ASP A 47 -4.60 0.17 -2.50
N GLN A 48 -4.36 -0.48 -1.35
CA GLN A 48 -4.69 0.09 -0.05
C GLN A 48 -3.93 1.41 0.22
N CYS A 49 -2.65 1.49 -0.13
CA CYS A 49 -1.88 2.73 0.00
C CYS A 49 -2.43 3.84 -0.91
N TRP A 50 -2.80 3.50 -2.15
CA TRP A 50 -3.42 4.44 -3.09
C TRP A 50 -4.80 4.92 -2.63
N ASP A 51 -5.62 4.04 -2.07
CA ASP A 51 -6.95 4.38 -1.56
C ASP A 51 -6.85 5.28 -0.32
N LEU A 52 -5.88 5.02 0.58
CA LEU A 52 -5.58 5.91 1.71
C LEU A 52 -5.14 7.31 1.24
N LEU A 53 -4.29 7.38 0.22
CA LEU A 53 -3.85 8.65 -0.36
C LEU A 53 -5.02 9.40 -0.99
N ARG A 54 -5.87 8.69 -1.75
CA ARG A 54 -7.06 9.25 -2.40
C ARG A 54 -8.06 9.76 -1.37
N ARG A 55 -8.35 9.00 -0.31
CA ARG A 55 -9.20 9.43 0.81
C ARG A 55 -8.67 10.69 1.48
N ARG A 56 -7.35 10.79 1.69
CA ARG A 56 -6.77 12.00 2.28
C ARG A 56 -6.83 13.19 1.33
N ARG A 57 -6.61 12.97 0.04
CA ARG A 57 -6.70 14.03 -0.97
C ARG A 57 -8.13 14.56 -1.09
N ALA A 58 -9.12 13.65 -1.16
CA ALA A 58 -10.53 14.01 -1.09
C ALA A 58 -10.86 14.77 0.20
N ALA A 59 -10.41 14.29 1.36
CA ALA A 59 -10.62 14.99 2.63
C ALA A 59 -9.98 16.39 2.71
N ARG A 60 -8.92 16.66 1.93
CA ARG A 60 -8.33 18.00 1.79
C ARG A 60 -9.10 18.87 0.81
N GLU A 61 -9.56 18.30 -0.29
CA GLU A 61 -10.33 19.00 -1.32
C GLU A 61 -11.77 19.31 -0.88
N THR A 62 -12.36 18.48 0.00
CA THR A 62 -13.69 18.71 0.59
C THR A 62 -13.66 19.56 1.86
N HIS A 63 -12.48 19.96 2.36
CA HIS A 63 -12.33 20.84 3.52
C HIS A 63 -12.29 22.33 3.09
N GLY A 64 -13.46 22.89 2.81
CA GLY A 64 -13.77 24.20 3.39
C GLY A 64 -14.08 23.98 4.88
N ASP A 65 -13.42 24.73 5.76
CA ASP A 65 -13.55 24.72 7.23
C ASP A 65 -12.90 23.55 8.02
N PRO A 66 -11.63 23.68 8.43
CA PRO A 66 -10.84 22.65 9.12
C PRO A 66 -11.20 22.39 10.60
N ASP A 67 -12.26 23.00 11.15
CA ASP A 67 -12.62 22.89 12.58
C ASP A 67 -13.87 22.00 12.83
N ALA A 68 -14.64 21.64 11.80
CA ALA A 68 -15.94 20.99 12.00
C ALA A 68 -15.90 19.46 12.14
N GLN A 69 -14.78 18.79 11.84
CA GLN A 69 -14.70 17.33 11.88
C GLN A 69 -13.57 16.90 12.78
N GLY A 70 -13.83 17.06 14.08
CA GLY A 70 -13.01 16.57 15.17
C GLY A 70 -12.52 15.15 14.91
N GLU A 71 -11.22 14.98 15.11
CA GLU A 71 -10.50 13.76 15.47
C GLU A 71 -11.41 12.52 15.57
N ARG A 72 -11.73 11.89 14.43
CA ARG A 72 -12.28 10.54 14.47
C ARG A 72 -11.09 9.59 14.70
N PRO A 73 -11.00 8.91 15.85
CA PRO A 73 -9.95 7.94 16.09
C PRO A 73 -10.08 6.85 15.01
N LYS A 74 -9.01 6.61 14.26
CA LYS A 74 -8.99 5.47 13.34
C LYS A 74 -9.12 4.21 14.18
N PRO A 75 -10.02 3.27 13.82
CA PRO A 75 -9.93 1.93 14.38
C PRO A 75 -8.55 1.40 14.01
N GLU A 76 -7.81 1.08 15.05
CA GLU A 76 -6.76 0.08 15.08
C GLU A 76 -7.02 -0.99 14.01
N VAL A 77 -6.41 -0.82 12.83
CA VAL A 77 -6.17 -1.93 11.90
C VAL A 77 -4.93 -2.61 12.45
N GLU A 78 -5.14 -3.24 13.60
CA GLU A 78 -4.34 -4.34 14.08
C GLU A 78 -4.18 -5.36 12.96
N ARG A 79 -2.99 -5.95 12.93
CA ARG A 79 -2.59 -7.11 12.12
C ARG A 79 -2.48 -6.87 10.63
N TYR A 80 -1.27 -6.56 10.17
CA TYR A 80 -0.60 -7.40 9.17
C TYR A 80 0.92 -7.19 9.21
N LEU A 81 1.51 -7.54 10.36
CA LEU A 81 2.93 -7.91 10.45
C LEU A 81 2.97 -9.22 11.24
N GLN A 82 2.81 -10.32 10.52
CA GLN A 82 3.26 -11.64 10.92
C GLN A 82 4.40 -12.03 9.99
#